data_AF-A0A5E5PDL6-F1
#
_entry.id   AF-A0A5E5PDL6-F1
#
_cell.length_a   1.000
_cell.length_b   1.000
_cell.length_c   1.000
_cell.angle_alpha   90.00
_cell.angle_beta   90.00
_cell.angle_gamma   90.00
#
_symmetry.space_group_name_H-M   'P 1'
#
loop_
_entity.id
_entity.type
_entity.pdbx_description
1 polymer ?
#
loop_
_entity_poly.entity_id
_entity_poly.type
_entity_poly.pdbx_seq_one_letter_code
_entity_poly.pdbx_strand_id
1 'polypeptide(L)'
;MKGAAWLATVCVMLMAWADISHGQQCDCQKVIGSCQGAVEFVRSYGSKPSFGAELIIHSSERQCSKVEYYVNNTPYQTVLVNRNAEPESIFGTSRIQEKDVSYTRCSVCASSENASQTPQPSQSSQSPATRFQGTWAGTGTNSFFLSRQRILHIDVTGPNSANVQLDLGGEMIPGTGEIHGDVMSIRLSRGITATATLTGQNELRYEASGMGTVTATMTRQ
;
A
#
# COMPACT_ATOMS: atom_id res chain seq x y z
N MET A 1 -12.70 53.74 58.03
CA MET A 1 -12.89 53.72 56.56
C MET A 1 -12.04 52.59 56.01
N LYS A 2 -12.65 51.70 55.22
CA LYS A 2 -12.18 50.33 54.91
C LYS A 2 -11.04 50.36 53.87
N GLY A 3 -9.91 49.73 54.19
CA GLY A 3 -8.78 49.53 53.27
C GLY A 3 -8.99 48.28 52.42
N ALA A 4 -8.80 48.42 51.11
CA ALA A 4 -9.08 47.44 50.07
C ALA A 4 -8.10 46.26 50.09
N ALA A 5 -8.65 45.04 50.11
CA ALA A 5 -7.91 43.81 49.90
C ALA A 5 -7.73 43.56 48.40
N TRP A 6 -6.48 43.42 47.96
CA TRP A 6 -6.11 43.06 46.60
C TRP A 6 -6.28 41.54 46.40
N LEU A 7 -7.16 41.14 45.49
CA LEU A 7 -7.28 39.76 45.01
C LEU A 7 -6.27 39.55 43.88
N ALA A 8 -5.22 38.77 44.15
CA ALA A 8 -4.30 38.29 43.14
C ALA A 8 -4.99 37.20 42.30
N THR A 9 -5.46 37.57 41.11
CA THR A 9 -5.99 36.63 40.12
C THR A 9 -4.83 35.92 39.42
N VAL A 10 -4.54 34.69 39.85
CA VAL A 10 -3.61 33.78 39.14
C VAL A 10 -4.33 33.26 37.91
N CYS A 11 -4.04 33.87 36.76
CA CYS A 11 -4.53 33.43 35.46
C CYS A 11 -3.66 32.24 35.02
N VAL A 12 -4.13 31.00 35.28
CA VAL A 12 -3.52 29.78 34.74
C VAL A 12 -3.79 29.76 33.23
N MET A 13 -2.83 30.27 32.45
CA MET A 13 -2.80 30.09 31.01
C MET A 13 -2.58 28.60 30.69
N LEU A 14 -3.69 27.89 30.46
CA LEU A 14 -3.68 26.62 29.76
C LEU A 14 -3.23 26.90 28.32
N MET A 15 -1.96 26.60 28.02
CA MET A 15 -1.50 26.51 26.64
C MET A 15 -2.22 25.32 26.00
N ALA A 16 -3.27 25.60 25.24
CA ALA A 16 -3.85 24.64 24.32
C ALA A 16 -2.85 24.50 23.17
N TRP A 17 -2.14 23.38 23.14
CA TRP A 17 -1.34 22.99 21.98
C TRP A 17 -2.36 22.64 20.90
N ALA A 18 -2.55 23.55 19.95
CA ALA A 18 -3.27 23.22 18.74
C ALA A 18 -2.36 22.29 17.94
N ASP A 19 -2.67 20.99 17.94
CA ASP A 19 -2.08 20.05 17.00
C ASP A 19 -2.44 20.50 15.58
N ILE A 20 -1.54 21.27 14.95
CA ILE A 20 -1.63 21.58 13.52
C ILE A 20 -1.35 20.26 12.81
N SER A 21 -2.43 19.54 12.57
CA SER A 21 -2.47 18.36 11.71
C SER A 21 -2.21 18.84 10.29
N HIS A 22 -0.94 18.90 9.88
CA HIS A 22 -0.57 19.10 8.48
C HIS A 22 -0.96 17.84 7.71
N GLY A 23 -2.24 17.75 7.33
CA GLY A 23 -2.70 16.76 6.36
C GLY A 23 -1.99 17.03 5.04
N GLN A 24 -1.20 16.07 4.58
CA GLN A 24 -0.65 16.07 3.22
C GLN A 24 -1.83 16.31 2.23
N GLN A 25 -1.86 17.47 1.58
CA GLN A 25 -2.95 17.83 0.68
C GLN A 25 -2.50 17.57 -0.76
N CYS A 26 -3.20 16.67 -1.46
CA CYS A 26 -2.95 16.44 -2.88
C CYS A 26 -3.49 17.61 -3.71
N ASP A 27 -2.62 18.27 -4.46
CA ASP A 27 -2.97 19.27 -5.47
C ASP A 27 -3.10 18.59 -6.85
N CYS A 28 -4.33 18.14 -7.14
CA CYS A 28 -4.66 17.54 -8.43
C CYS A 28 -5.04 18.54 -9.54
N GLN A 29 -4.85 19.85 -9.30
CA GLN A 29 -4.77 20.83 -10.38
C GLN A 29 -3.40 20.78 -11.05
N LYS A 30 -2.35 20.40 -10.29
CA LYS A 30 -1.00 20.21 -10.80
C LYS A 30 -0.68 18.72 -11.01
N VAL A 31 -0.88 18.24 -12.23
CA VAL A 31 -0.49 16.88 -12.62
C VAL A 31 1.02 16.83 -12.87
N ILE A 32 1.71 15.93 -12.16
CA ILE A 32 3.17 15.75 -12.24
C ILE A 32 3.56 14.43 -12.93
N GLY A 33 2.59 13.59 -13.27
CA GLY A 33 2.81 12.32 -13.96
C GLY A 33 1.52 11.54 -14.22
N SER A 34 1.68 10.31 -14.71
CA SER A 34 0.59 9.36 -14.98
C SER A 34 0.78 8.09 -14.17
N CYS A 35 -0.32 7.46 -13.76
CA CYS A 35 -0.34 6.18 -13.07
C CYS A 35 -1.20 5.16 -13.84
N GLN A 36 -1.13 3.89 -13.44
CA GLN A 36 -2.12 2.90 -13.85
C GLN A 36 -3.25 2.92 -12.81
N GLY A 37 -4.50 2.80 -13.27
CA GLY A 37 -5.64 2.70 -12.36
C GLY A 37 -6.63 1.67 -12.85
N ALA A 38 -7.54 1.27 -11.97
CA ALA A 38 -8.64 0.37 -12.29
C ALA A 38 -9.85 0.73 -11.44
N VAL A 39 -11.04 0.36 -11.94
CA VAL A 39 -12.28 0.49 -11.20
C VAL A 39 -12.90 -0.89 -11.13
N GLU A 40 -12.99 -1.43 -9.92
CA GLU A 40 -13.57 -2.73 -9.63
C GLU A 40 -15.01 -2.56 -9.21
N PHE A 41 -15.94 -3.28 -9.85
CA PHE A 41 -17.34 -3.30 -9.45
C PHE A 41 -17.56 -4.41 -8.43
N VAL A 42 -18.00 -4.06 -7.22
CA VAL A 42 -18.22 -5.04 -6.13
C VAL A 42 -19.64 -5.56 -6.17
N ARG A 43 -20.62 -4.66 -6.07
CA ARG A 43 -22.04 -5.02 -6.05
C ARG A 43 -22.94 -3.82 -6.35
N SER A 44 -24.12 -4.10 -6.90
CA SER A 44 -25.25 -3.16 -6.94
C SER A 44 -26.28 -3.48 -5.89
N TYR A 45 -26.96 -2.46 -5.39
CA TYR A 45 -28.06 -2.57 -4.44
C TYR A 45 -29.14 -1.51 -4.71
N GLY A 46 -30.23 -1.54 -3.93
CA GLY A 46 -31.34 -0.61 -4.07
C GLY A 46 -32.43 -1.06 -5.04
N SER A 47 -33.49 -0.28 -5.08
CA SER A 47 -34.70 -0.51 -5.88
C SER A 47 -35.34 0.83 -6.22
N LYS A 48 -36.25 0.86 -7.20
CA LYS A 48 -36.88 2.11 -7.62
C LYS A 48 -37.42 2.90 -6.39
N PRO A 49 -37.13 4.21 -6.29
CA PRO A 49 -36.49 5.07 -7.30
C PRO A 49 -34.97 5.23 -7.18
N SER A 50 -34.28 4.56 -6.25
CA SER A 50 -32.86 4.77 -5.95
C SER A 50 -32.05 3.48 -6.02
N PHE A 51 -31.00 3.50 -6.84
CA PHE A 51 -30.05 2.41 -6.97
C PHE A 51 -28.68 2.87 -6.49
N GLY A 52 -27.93 1.94 -5.91
CA GLY A 52 -26.56 2.15 -5.47
C GLY A 52 -25.61 1.10 -6.04
N ALA A 53 -24.33 1.42 -6.10
CA ALA A 53 -23.26 0.48 -6.37
C ALA A 53 -22.06 0.77 -5.47
N GLU A 54 -21.38 -0.29 -5.06
CA GLU A 54 -20.07 -0.22 -4.41
C GLU A 54 -18.99 -0.54 -5.44
N LEU A 55 -18.01 0.33 -5.51
CA LEU A 55 -16.82 0.20 -6.35
C LEU A 55 -15.57 0.21 -5.47
N ILE A 56 -14.48 -0.35 -5.96
CA ILE A 56 -13.14 -0.12 -5.41
C ILE A 56 -12.29 0.54 -6.48
N ILE A 57 -11.79 1.74 -6.16
CA ILE A 57 -10.99 2.54 -7.08
C ILE A 57 -9.53 2.29 -6.77
N HIS A 58 -8.80 1.75 -7.75
CA HIS A 58 -7.40 1.37 -7.62
C HIS A 58 -6.49 2.33 -8.39
N SER A 59 -5.30 2.56 -7.85
CA SER A 59 -4.20 3.29 -8.46
C SER A 59 -2.88 2.58 -8.21
N SER A 60 -1.91 2.76 -9.11
CA SER A 60 -0.52 2.34 -8.89
C SER A 60 0.27 3.35 -8.06
N GLU A 61 -0.24 4.57 -7.91
CA GLU A 61 0.37 5.66 -7.14
C GLU A 61 -0.23 5.72 -5.73
N ARG A 62 0.64 5.75 -4.72
CA ARG A 62 0.27 5.67 -3.30
C ARG A 62 0.25 7.03 -2.61
N GLN A 63 0.98 8.02 -3.11
CA GLN A 63 1.11 9.31 -2.44
C GLN A 63 -0.09 10.22 -2.76
N CYS A 64 -0.20 10.64 -4.01
CA CYS A 64 -1.26 11.52 -4.47
C CYS A 64 -1.64 11.16 -5.90
N SER A 65 -2.82 10.57 -6.07
CA SER A 65 -3.33 10.25 -7.41
C SER A 65 -4.80 10.57 -7.58
N LYS A 66 -5.17 10.85 -8.82
CA LYS A 66 -6.54 11.08 -9.25
C LYS A 66 -6.91 10.04 -10.29
N VAL A 67 -7.94 9.25 -10.01
CA VAL A 67 -8.51 8.28 -10.93
C VAL A 67 -9.82 8.85 -11.46
N GLU A 68 -9.97 8.89 -12.77
CA GLU A 68 -11.16 9.36 -13.47
C GLU A 68 -11.81 8.21 -14.22
N TYR A 69 -13.13 8.13 -14.12
CA TYR A 69 -13.93 7.03 -14.65
C TYR A 69 -15.36 7.49 -14.90
N TYR A 70 -16.15 6.67 -15.57
CA TYR A 70 -17.56 6.91 -15.80
C TYR A 70 -18.42 5.84 -15.16
N VAL A 71 -19.59 6.24 -14.69
CA VAL A 71 -20.68 5.34 -14.32
C VAL A 71 -21.94 5.80 -15.03
N ASN A 72 -22.55 4.95 -15.86
CA ASN A 72 -23.71 5.32 -16.69
C ASN A 72 -23.47 6.62 -17.49
N ASN A 73 -22.32 6.74 -18.15
CA ASN A 73 -21.87 7.92 -18.90
C ASN A 73 -21.75 9.21 -18.06
N THR A 74 -21.86 9.13 -16.74
CA THR A 74 -21.62 10.26 -15.83
C THR A 74 -20.18 10.24 -15.36
N PRO A 75 -19.40 11.33 -15.48
CA PRO A 75 -18.01 11.37 -15.06
C PRO A 75 -17.88 11.43 -13.54
N TYR A 76 -16.98 10.62 -13.00
CA TYR A 76 -16.57 10.59 -11.60
C TYR A 76 -15.06 10.71 -11.50
N GLN A 77 -14.61 11.17 -10.34
CA GLN A 77 -13.19 11.21 -10.00
C GLN A 77 -13.00 10.90 -8.52
N THR A 78 -11.92 10.16 -8.22
CA THR A 78 -11.51 9.84 -6.86
C THR A 78 -10.08 10.30 -6.68
N VAL A 79 -9.82 11.04 -5.61
CA VAL A 79 -8.47 11.45 -5.23
C VAL A 79 -8.01 10.57 -4.08
N LEU A 80 -7.00 9.76 -4.36
CA LEU A 80 -6.39 8.86 -3.39
C LEU A 80 -5.21 9.57 -2.72
N VAL A 81 -5.34 9.79 -1.42
CA VAL A 81 -4.36 10.47 -0.56
C VAL A 81 -3.70 9.45 0.37
N ASN A 82 -2.39 9.24 0.22
CA ASN A 82 -1.59 8.27 0.99
C ASN A 82 -2.15 6.83 0.97
N ARG A 83 -2.85 6.49 -0.11
CA ARG A 83 -3.44 5.18 -0.37
C ARG A 83 -3.51 4.95 -1.88
N ASN A 84 -3.68 3.71 -2.26
CA ASN A 84 -3.76 3.30 -3.66
C ASN A 84 -5.05 2.53 -3.96
N ALA A 85 -5.94 2.39 -2.98
CA ALA A 85 -7.27 1.85 -3.14
C ALA A 85 -8.24 2.57 -2.20
N GLU A 86 -9.47 2.84 -2.66
CA GLU A 86 -10.53 3.39 -1.82
C GLU A 86 -11.89 2.82 -2.27
N PRO A 87 -12.72 2.32 -1.34
CA PRO A 87 -14.09 1.95 -1.66
C PRO A 87 -14.92 3.21 -1.90
N GLU A 88 -15.74 3.19 -2.94
CA GLU A 88 -16.65 4.28 -3.29
C GLU A 88 -18.08 3.78 -3.44
N SER A 89 -19.04 4.58 -2.96
CA SER A 89 -20.46 4.30 -3.09
C SER A 89 -21.11 5.32 -4.01
N ILE A 90 -21.70 4.84 -5.10
CA ILE A 90 -22.32 5.68 -6.13
C ILE A 90 -23.82 5.41 -6.15
N PHE A 91 -24.60 6.47 -6.34
CA PHE A 91 -26.05 6.40 -6.39
C PHE A 91 -26.60 6.96 -7.70
N GLY A 92 -27.70 6.38 -8.17
CA GLY A 92 -28.35 6.78 -9.41
C GLY A 92 -29.83 6.44 -9.44
N THR A 93 -30.54 6.97 -10.44
CA THR A 93 -31.97 6.73 -10.67
C THR A 93 -32.24 5.49 -11.53
N SER A 94 -31.19 4.91 -12.11
CA SER A 94 -31.20 3.66 -12.87
C SER A 94 -30.29 2.62 -12.21
N ARG A 95 -30.58 1.33 -12.45
CA ARG A 95 -29.74 0.24 -11.97
C ARG A 95 -28.33 0.38 -12.56
N ILE A 96 -27.32 0.38 -11.71
CA ILE A 96 -25.90 0.40 -12.09
C ILE A 96 -25.42 -1.05 -12.20
N GLN A 97 -24.80 -1.40 -13.32
CA GLN A 97 -24.17 -2.70 -13.56
C GLN A 97 -22.69 -2.51 -13.87
N GLU A 98 -21.90 -3.58 -13.78
CA GLU A 98 -20.47 -3.57 -14.08
C GLU A 98 -20.15 -2.99 -15.47
N LYS A 99 -20.94 -3.36 -16.50
CA LYS A 99 -20.79 -2.84 -17.87
C LYS A 99 -21.00 -1.33 -18.01
N ASP A 100 -21.65 -0.70 -17.01
CA ASP A 100 -21.92 0.72 -17.01
C ASP A 100 -20.75 1.51 -16.38
N VAL A 101 -19.74 0.82 -15.86
CA VAL A 101 -18.54 1.38 -15.24
C VAL A 101 -17.38 1.29 -16.22
N SER A 102 -16.68 2.41 -16.43
CA SER A 102 -15.50 2.43 -17.32
C SER A 102 -14.40 3.32 -16.78
N TYR A 103 -13.20 2.75 -16.66
CA TYR A 103 -11.99 3.49 -16.32
C TYR A 103 -11.55 4.39 -17.48
N THR A 104 -11.10 5.61 -17.17
CA THR A 104 -10.61 6.57 -18.18
C THR A 104 -9.12 6.84 -18.03
N ARG A 105 -8.69 7.38 -16.88
CA ARG A 105 -7.29 7.77 -16.67
C ARG A 105 -6.91 7.81 -15.20
N CYS A 106 -5.61 7.69 -14.94
CA CYS A 106 -5.01 7.89 -13.62
C CYS A 106 -3.86 8.90 -13.75
N SER A 107 -3.90 9.94 -12.93
CA SER A 107 -2.92 11.03 -12.91
C SER A 107 -2.23 11.10 -11.54
N VAL A 108 -0.92 11.30 -11.53
CA VAL A 108 -0.15 11.59 -10.32
C VAL A 108 -0.23 13.10 -10.06
N CYS A 109 -0.67 13.48 -8.86
CA CYS A 109 -0.86 14.87 -8.46
C CYS A 109 0.33 15.35 -7.62
N ALA A 110 0.60 16.66 -7.65
CA ALA A 110 1.57 17.25 -6.74
C ALA A 110 1.10 17.08 -5.28
N SER A 111 2.02 16.76 -4.38
CA SER A 111 1.80 16.96 -2.94
C SER A 111 2.20 18.38 -2.57
N SER A 112 1.47 19.01 -1.64
CA SER A 112 1.76 20.34 -1.09
C SER A 112 3.16 20.48 -0.45
N GLU A 113 3.91 19.39 -0.28
CA GLU A 113 5.33 19.43 0.14
C GLU A 113 6.34 19.68 -1.00
N ASN A 114 5.94 19.54 -2.27
CA ASN A 114 6.85 19.64 -3.41
C ASN A 114 6.75 21.00 -4.13
N ALA A 115 6.90 22.09 -3.36
CA ALA A 115 7.10 23.43 -3.88
C ALA A 115 8.54 23.91 -3.69
N SER A 116 9.54 23.08 -4.02
CA SER A 116 10.88 23.50 -4.44
C SER A 116 11.76 22.26 -4.66
N GLN A 117 11.90 21.80 -5.90
CA GLN A 117 13.13 21.15 -6.36
C GLN A 117 13.17 21.05 -7.90
N THR A 118 14.16 21.72 -8.47
CA THR A 118 14.62 21.81 -9.86
C THR A 118 14.89 20.41 -10.46
N PRO A 119 14.72 20.18 -11.79
CA PRO A 119 14.72 18.84 -12.39
C PRO A 119 16.09 18.17 -12.32
N GLN A 120 16.15 16.98 -11.69
CA GLN A 120 17.30 16.07 -11.68
C GLN A 120 16.86 14.72 -12.29
N PRO A 121 17.72 13.99 -13.04
CA PRO A 121 17.29 12.88 -13.88
C PRO A 121 16.80 11.68 -13.06
N SER A 122 15.56 11.27 -13.35
CA SER A 122 14.95 9.95 -13.09
C SER A 122 15.52 9.15 -11.92
N GLN A 123 15.02 9.42 -10.70
CA GLN A 123 15.06 8.46 -9.61
C GLN A 123 13.69 7.76 -9.53
N SER A 124 13.74 6.47 -9.88
CA SER A 124 12.64 5.51 -9.87
C SER A 124 11.83 5.56 -8.58
N SER A 125 10.52 5.79 -8.74
CA SER A 125 9.50 5.50 -7.74
C SER A 125 9.73 4.08 -7.21
N GLN A 126 10.06 3.94 -5.94
CA GLN A 126 10.25 2.64 -5.31
C GLN A 126 8.95 1.85 -5.38
N SER A 127 8.90 0.87 -6.30
CA SER A 127 7.80 -0.08 -6.38
C SER A 127 7.61 -0.73 -5.00
N PRO A 128 6.38 -1.07 -4.56
CA PRO A 128 6.14 -1.85 -3.35
C PRO A 128 7.02 -3.11 -3.27
N ALA A 129 7.42 -3.64 -4.42
CA ALA A 129 8.38 -4.72 -4.58
C ALA A 129 9.76 -4.42 -4.01
N THR A 130 10.27 -3.19 -4.10
CA THR A 130 11.59 -2.83 -3.54
C THR A 130 11.64 -2.93 -2.03
N ARG A 131 10.50 -3.02 -1.33
CA ARG A 131 10.49 -3.34 0.11
C ARG A 131 10.91 -4.78 0.38
N PHE A 132 10.77 -5.69 -0.58
CA PHE A 132 11.32 -7.05 -0.46
C PHE A 132 12.81 -7.11 -0.78
N GLN A 133 13.34 -6.13 -1.52
CA GLN A 133 14.75 -6.09 -1.94
C GLN A 133 15.69 -6.28 -0.76
N GLY A 134 16.70 -7.13 -0.94
CA GLY A 134 17.79 -7.31 0.00
C GLY A 134 17.80 -8.70 0.65
N THR A 135 18.49 -8.79 1.77
CA THR A 135 18.75 -10.05 2.48
C THR A 135 17.92 -10.12 3.75
N TRP A 136 17.28 -11.26 3.97
CA TRP A 136 16.42 -11.53 5.12
C TRP A 136 16.90 -12.78 5.82
N ALA A 137 17.10 -12.74 7.13
CA ALA A 137 17.53 -13.89 7.90
C ALA A 137 16.57 -14.22 9.02
N GLY A 138 16.35 -15.50 9.26
CA GLY A 138 15.50 -15.96 10.35
C GLY A 138 15.69 -17.44 10.64
N THR A 139 15.13 -17.89 11.75
CA THR A 139 15.11 -19.30 12.12
C THR A 139 13.76 -19.89 11.74
N GLY A 140 13.75 -20.84 10.82
CA GLY A 140 12.55 -21.54 10.40
C GLY A 140 12.36 -22.86 11.14
N THR A 141 11.17 -23.08 11.67
CA THR A 141 10.78 -24.30 12.37
C THR A 141 9.86 -25.13 11.49
N ASN A 142 10.14 -26.42 11.35
CA ASN A 142 9.27 -27.32 10.60
C ASN A 142 8.20 -27.99 11.50
N SER A 143 7.27 -28.73 10.89
CA SER A 143 6.21 -29.48 11.60
C SER A 143 6.72 -30.55 12.60
N PHE A 144 8.02 -30.86 12.59
CA PHE A 144 8.69 -31.77 13.53
C PHE A 144 9.47 -31.01 14.62
N PHE A 145 9.23 -29.71 14.78
CA PHE A 145 9.92 -28.81 15.73
C PHE A 145 11.43 -28.70 15.54
N LEU A 146 11.94 -29.06 14.35
CA LEU A 146 13.35 -28.86 14.00
C LEU A 146 13.55 -27.45 13.45
N SER A 147 14.41 -26.70 14.11
CA SER A 147 14.76 -25.32 13.75
C SER A 147 16.05 -25.27 12.94
N ARG A 148 16.07 -24.47 11.87
CA ARG A 148 17.28 -24.17 11.09
C ARG A 148 17.33 -22.71 10.67
N GLN A 149 18.52 -22.13 10.63
CA GLN A 149 18.74 -20.80 10.06
C GLN A 149 18.46 -20.83 8.56
N ARG A 150 17.90 -19.72 8.07
CA ARG A 150 17.53 -19.50 6.68
C ARG A 150 17.88 -18.08 6.31
N ILE A 151 18.48 -17.92 5.13
CA ILE A 151 18.76 -16.59 4.58
C ILE A 151 18.10 -16.52 3.20
N LEU A 152 17.27 -15.51 2.99
CA LEU A 152 16.56 -15.26 1.75
C LEU A 152 17.16 -14.02 1.09
N HIS A 153 17.77 -14.20 -0.07
CA HIS A 153 18.24 -13.11 -0.92
C HIS A 153 17.17 -12.82 -1.96
N ILE A 154 16.70 -11.58 -2.01
CA ILE A 154 15.66 -11.14 -2.93
C ILE A 154 16.22 -10.01 -3.79
N ASP A 155 16.27 -10.25 -5.09
CA ASP A 155 16.63 -9.27 -6.11
C ASP A 155 15.41 -8.95 -6.96
N VAL A 156 14.83 -7.78 -6.74
CA VAL A 156 13.66 -7.29 -7.46
C VAL A 156 14.06 -6.96 -8.90
N THR A 157 13.53 -7.73 -9.85
CA THR A 157 13.84 -7.61 -11.28
C THR A 157 12.80 -6.79 -12.04
N GLY A 158 11.65 -6.54 -11.44
CA GLY A 158 10.55 -5.80 -12.06
C GLY A 158 9.49 -5.38 -11.04
N PRO A 159 8.39 -4.75 -11.49
CA PRO A 159 7.37 -4.18 -10.61
C PRO A 159 6.74 -5.22 -9.67
N ASN A 160 6.59 -6.46 -10.17
CA ASN A 160 5.94 -7.58 -9.50
C ASN A 160 6.81 -8.85 -9.56
N SER A 161 8.08 -8.76 -9.92
CA SER A 161 8.94 -9.93 -10.12
C SER A 161 10.27 -9.79 -9.38
N ALA A 162 10.75 -10.90 -8.84
CA ALA A 162 12.05 -10.98 -8.18
C ALA A 162 12.75 -12.30 -8.48
N ASN A 163 14.07 -12.27 -8.51
CA ASN A 163 14.90 -13.45 -8.33
C ASN A 163 15.04 -13.70 -6.83
N VAL A 164 14.94 -14.96 -6.43
CA VAL A 164 15.02 -15.37 -5.03
C VAL A 164 16.07 -16.45 -4.88
N GLN A 165 16.91 -16.36 -3.86
CA GLN A 165 17.81 -17.43 -3.46
C GLN A 165 17.63 -17.72 -1.97
N LEU A 166 17.39 -18.97 -1.63
CA LEU A 166 17.30 -19.44 -0.27
C LEU A 166 18.58 -20.18 0.10
N ASP A 167 19.31 -19.67 1.09
CA ASP A 167 20.42 -20.35 1.75
C ASP A 167 19.91 -21.13 2.96
N LEU A 168 20.20 -22.43 2.97
CA LEU A 168 19.93 -23.36 4.08
C LEU A 168 21.21 -23.85 4.75
N GLY A 169 22.11 -22.94 5.13
CA GLY A 169 23.36 -23.27 5.82
C GLY A 169 24.43 -23.78 4.87
N GLY A 170 24.59 -23.12 3.72
CA GLY A 170 25.56 -23.43 2.67
C GLY A 170 24.96 -24.07 1.42
N GLU A 171 23.69 -24.48 1.45
CA GLU A 171 22.96 -24.94 0.26
C GLU A 171 22.14 -23.78 -0.32
N MET A 172 22.50 -23.34 -1.53
CA MET A 172 21.81 -22.28 -2.26
C MET A 172 20.73 -22.88 -3.16
N ILE A 173 19.48 -22.52 -2.90
CA ILE A 173 18.33 -22.96 -3.68
C ILE A 173 17.77 -21.75 -4.45
N PRO A 174 17.95 -21.68 -5.78
CA PRO A 174 17.42 -20.58 -6.58
C PRO A 174 15.91 -20.73 -6.79
N GLY A 175 15.27 -19.59 -7.06
CA GLY A 175 13.87 -19.50 -7.39
C GLY A 175 13.47 -18.12 -7.88
N THR A 176 12.16 -17.96 -8.04
CA THR A 176 11.53 -16.73 -8.54
C THR A 176 10.40 -16.32 -7.63
N GLY A 177 10.20 -15.01 -7.48
CA GLY A 177 9.13 -14.39 -6.71
C GLY A 177 8.16 -13.60 -7.60
N GLU A 178 6.87 -13.75 -7.35
CA GLU A 178 5.78 -12.91 -7.86
C GLU A 178 5.25 -12.07 -6.70
N ILE A 179 5.26 -10.74 -6.84
CA ILE A 179 4.94 -9.79 -5.77
C ILE A 179 3.57 -9.19 -6.00
N HIS A 180 2.71 -9.31 -4.99
CA HIS A 180 1.37 -8.73 -4.95
C HIS A 180 1.19 -7.99 -3.61
N GLY A 181 1.46 -6.68 -3.61
CA GLY A 181 1.32 -5.84 -2.43
C GLY A 181 2.37 -6.13 -1.35
N ASP A 182 1.92 -6.65 -0.22
CA ASP A 182 2.75 -7.06 0.93
C ASP A 182 3.06 -8.55 0.95
N VAL A 183 2.64 -9.30 -0.07
CA VAL A 183 2.85 -10.74 -0.19
C VAL A 183 3.67 -11.03 -1.44
N MET A 184 4.68 -11.87 -1.30
CA MET A 184 5.44 -12.43 -2.40
C MET A 184 5.26 -13.94 -2.42
N SER A 185 4.77 -14.48 -3.54
CA SER A 185 4.73 -15.92 -3.81
C SER A 185 6.04 -16.35 -4.45
N ILE A 186 6.71 -17.34 -3.86
CA ILE A 186 8.04 -17.80 -4.24
C ILE A 186 7.93 -19.24 -4.76
N ARG A 187 8.56 -19.50 -5.91
CA ARG A 187 8.77 -20.86 -6.45
C ARG A 187 10.26 -21.16 -6.49
N LEU A 188 10.70 -22.16 -5.74
CA LEU A 188 12.11 -22.62 -5.69
C LEU A 188 12.31 -23.86 -6.58
N SER A 189 13.51 -24.05 -7.10
CA SER A 189 13.88 -25.10 -8.09
C SER A 189 13.62 -26.55 -7.65
N ARG A 190 13.38 -26.82 -6.37
CA ARG A 190 13.10 -28.15 -5.80
C ARG A 190 11.61 -28.47 -5.63
N GLY A 191 10.73 -27.74 -6.32
CA GLY A 191 9.27 -27.87 -6.16
C GLY A 191 8.74 -27.35 -4.82
N ILE A 192 9.56 -26.56 -4.12
CA ILE A 192 9.17 -25.90 -2.88
C ILE A 192 8.44 -24.62 -3.25
N THR A 193 7.25 -24.43 -2.69
CA THR A 193 6.52 -23.18 -2.79
C THR A 193 6.60 -22.47 -1.46
N ALA A 194 6.78 -21.15 -1.49
CA ALA A 194 6.83 -20.36 -0.28
C ALA A 194 6.08 -19.04 -0.44
N THR A 195 5.69 -18.45 0.67
CA THR A 195 5.11 -17.11 0.75
C THR A 195 5.96 -16.29 1.71
N ALA A 196 6.25 -15.06 1.30
CA ALA A 196 6.90 -14.05 2.11
C ALA A 196 5.94 -12.88 2.28
N THR A 197 5.55 -12.59 3.51
CA THR A 197 4.63 -11.51 3.85
C THR A 197 5.34 -10.47 4.69
N LEU A 198 5.35 -9.21 4.25
CA LEU A 198 5.87 -8.10 5.05
C LEU A 198 4.94 -7.88 6.26
N THR A 199 5.47 -8.05 7.47
CA THR A 199 4.77 -7.75 8.73
C THR A 199 5.20 -6.40 9.31
N GLY A 200 6.31 -5.86 8.84
CA GLY A 200 6.81 -4.53 9.16
C GLY A 200 7.83 -4.03 8.13
N GLN A 201 8.45 -2.88 8.40
CA GLN A 201 9.47 -2.31 7.48
C GLN A 201 10.71 -3.22 7.33
N ASN A 202 11.07 -3.91 8.40
CA ASN A 202 12.25 -4.78 8.49
C ASN A 202 11.91 -6.19 8.97
N GLU A 203 10.64 -6.57 8.92
CA GLU A 203 10.16 -7.88 9.36
C GLU A 203 9.34 -8.56 8.26
N LEU A 204 9.65 -9.83 8.01
CA LEU A 204 9.05 -10.67 6.99
C LEU A 204 8.66 -12.02 7.60
N ARG A 205 7.39 -12.39 7.47
CA ARG A 205 6.92 -13.74 7.76
C ARG A 205 7.13 -14.61 6.53
N TYR A 206 7.89 -15.68 6.67
CA TYR A 206 8.18 -16.64 5.62
C TYR A 206 7.51 -17.98 5.93
N GLU A 207 6.76 -18.50 4.98
CA GLU A 207 6.15 -19.83 5.07
C GLU A 207 6.51 -20.63 3.83
N ALA A 208 6.96 -21.88 3.99
CA ALA A 208 7.28 -22.75 2.88
C ALA A 208 6.56 -24.09 3.00
N SER A 209 6.12 -24.61 1.87
CA SER A 209 5.52 -25.93 1.73
C SER A 209 6.28 -26.77 0.69
N GLY A 210 6.58 -28.00 1.09
CA GLY A 210 7.29 -29.02 0.32
C GLY A 210 7.00 -30.40 0.92
N MET A 211 8.02 -31.10 1.43
CA MET A 211 7.83 -32.33 2.23
C MET A 211 7.25 -32.08 3.64
N GLY A 212 7.02 -30.82 4.01
CA GLY A 212 6.44 -30.39 5.27
C GLY A 212 6.22 -28.87 5.25
N THR A 213 5.60 -28.33 6.29
CA THR A 213 5.45 -26.89 6.44
C THR A 213 6.58 -26.33 7.29
N VAL A 214 7.09 -25.18 6.88
CA VAL A 214 8.07 -24.41 7.65
C VAL A 214 7.56 -23.00 7.80
N THR A 215 7.65 -22.46 9.00
CA THR A 215 7.37 -21.04 9.27
C THR A 215 8.59 -20.38 9.89
N ALA A 216 8.89 -19.15 9.48
CA ALA A 216 9.95 -18.34 10.04
C ALA A 216 9.50 -16.88 10.11
N THR A 217 9.94 -16.17 11.15
CA THR A 217 10.00 -14.71 11.13
C THR A 217 11.43 -14.33 10.77
N MET A 218 11.58 -13.51 9.75
CA MET A 218 12.86 -13.06 9.22
C MET A 218 13.00 -11.56 9.43
N THR A 219 14.22 -11.13 9.75
CA THR A 219 14.60 -9.72 9.84
C THR A 219 15.53 -9.35 8.71
N ARG A 220 15.38 -8.12 8.23
CA ARG A 220 16.29 -7.55 7.23
C ARG A 220 17.71 -7.49 7.81
N GLN A 221 18.70 -7.86 7.00
CA GLN A 221 20.13 -7.75 7.31
C GLN A 221 20.72 -6.45 6.77
#